data_AF-A0A382A4V7-F1
#
_entry.id   AF-A0A382A4V7-F1
#
_cell.length_a   1.000
_cell.length_b   1.000
_cell.length_c   1.000
_cell.angle_alpha   90.00
_cell.angle_beta   90.00
_cell.angle_gamma   90.00
#
_symmetry.space_group_name_H-M   'P 1'
#
loop_
_entity.id
_entity.type
_entity.pdbx_description
1 polymer ?
#
loop_
_entity_poly.entity_id
_entity_poly.type
_entity_poly.pdbx_seq_one_letter_code
_entity_poly.pdbx_strand_id
1 'polypeptide(L)' 'VPSGQSIRPTSDRNREAIFNILSHGLGFKFDGITVLDLFSGTGALGFEALSRGAYRVVFIDNKYSAIKSIKSNG' A
#
# COMPACT_ATOMS: atom_id res chain seq x y z
N VAL A 1 -7.74 -18.66 12.16
CA VAL A 1 -7.05 -17.36 12.00
C VAL A 1 -6.18 -17.16 13.25
N PRO A 2 -4.84 -17.12 13.19
CA PRO A 2 -4.06 -16.85 14.39
C PRO A 2 -4.03 -15.35 14.68
N SER A 3 -4.28 -15.03 15.94
CA SER A 3 -4.24 -13.73 16.59
C SER A 3 -2.80 -13.23 16.76
N GLY A 4 -2.43 -12.18 16.04
CA GLY A 4 -1.13 -11.50 16.14
C GLY A 4 -1.28 -9.99 16.20
N GLN A 5 -1.37 -9.45 17.42
CA GLN A 5 -1.32 -8.01 17.70
C GLN A 5 0.04 -7.43 17.27
N SER A 6 0.05 -6.52 16.28
CA SER A 6 0.91 -5.30 16.23
C SER A 6 0.80 -4.53 14.91
N ILE A 7 -0.02 -5.00 13.96
CA ILE A 7 -0.29 -4.29 12.71
C ILE A 7 -1.80 -4.07 12.68
N ARG A 8 -2.25 -2.82 12.85
CA ARG A 8 -3.64 -2.46 12.56
C ARG A 8 -3.75 -2.58 11.04
N PRO A 9 -4.46 -3.57 10.49
CA PRO A 9 -4.60 -3.64 9.04
C PRO A 9 -5.31 -2.36 8.61
N THR A 10 -4.79 -1.65 7.61
CA THR A 10 -5.68 -0.83 6.80
C THR A 10 -6.67 -1.82 6.21
N SER A 11 -7.91 -1.80 6.71
CA SER A 11 -8.94 -2.74 6.22
C SER A 11 -9.08 -2.56 4.72
N ASP A 12 -9.46 -3.61 4.00
CA ASP A 12 -9.69 -3.51 2.55
C ASP A 12 -10.61 -2.34 2.21
N ARG A 13 -11.63 -2.12 3.03
CA ARG A 13 -12.54 -0.99 2.94
C ARG A 13 -11.85 0.37 3.08
N ASN A 14 -10.90 0.52 3.99
CA ASN A 14 -10.15 1.77 4.16
C ASN A 14 -9.19 2.01 2.99
N ARG A 15 -8.53 0.96 2.48
CA ARG A 15 -7.69 1.03 1.28
C ARG A 15 -8.51 1.48 0.08
N GLU A 16 -9.63 0.82 -0.19
CA GLU A 16 -10.55 1.19 -1.27
C GLU A 16 -11.04 2.64 -1.14
N ALA A 17 -11.45 3.06 0.06
CA ALA A 17 -11.91 4.42 0.29
C ALA A 17 -10.83 5.46 -0.05
N ILE A 18 -9.57 5.24 0.36
CA ILE A 18 -8.44 6.14 0.04
C ILE A 18 -8.29 6.28 -1.48
N PHE A 19 -8.21 5.17 -2.20
CA PHE A 19 -8.00 5.22 -3.65
C PHE A 19 -9.20 5.77 -4.41
N ASN A 20 -10.43 5.55 -3.93
CA ASN A 20 -11.63 6.17 -4.49
C ASN A 20 -11.59 7.69 -4.31
N ILE A 21 -11.20 8.19 -3.14
CA ILE A 21 -11.05 9.64 -2.90
C ILE A 21 -9.98 10.22 -3.81
N LEU A 22 -8.82 9.58 -3.92
CA LEU A 22 -7.74 10.06 -4.79
C LEU A 22 -8.19 10.09 -6.26
N SER A 23 -8.75 8.99 -6.76
CA SER A 23 -9.08 8.85 -8.19
C SER A 23 -10.31 9.67 -8.60
N HIS A 24 -11.38 9.63 -7.81
CA HIS A 24 -12.66 10.25 -8.16
C HIS A 24 -12.90 11.58 -7.45
N GLY A 25 -12.50 11.70 -6.18
CA GLY A 25 -12.67 12.94 -5.41
C GLY A 25 -11.69 14.03 -5.85
N LEU A 26 -10.45 13.66 -6.17
CA LEU A 26 -9.39 14.61 -6.55
C LEU A 26 -8.99 14.52 -8.03
N GLY A 27 -9.55 13.57 -8.79
CA GLY A 27 -9.18 13.36 -10.20
C GLY A 27 -7.72 12.91 -10.40
N PHE A 28 -7.10 12.36 -9.36
CA PHE A 28 -5.70 11.96 -9.40
C PHE A 28 -5.49 10.73 -10.27
N LYS A 29 -4.47 10.76 -11.13
CA LYS A 29 -4.09 9.63 -11.99
C LYS A 29 -2.77 9.05 -11.51
N PHE A 30 -2.74 7.72 -11.37
CA PHE A 30 -1.55 6.99 -10.93
C PHE A 30 -0.61 6.67 -12.10
N ASP A 31 -1.04 6.84 -13.34
CA ASP A 31 -0.23 6.49 -14.51
C ASP A 31 1.10 7.25 -14.53
N GLY A 32 2.20 6.52 -14.62
CA GLY A 32 3.56 7.08 -14.74
C GLY A 32 4.15 7.69 -13.45
N ILE A 33 3.44 7.69 -12.32
CA ILE A 33 3.93 8.33 -11.09
C ILE A 33 4.81 7.40 -10.26
N THR A 34 5.62 8.00 -9.38
CA THR A 34 6.31 7.28 -8.31
C THR A 34 5.58 7.50 -6.98
N VAL A 35 5.31 6.42 -6.24
CA VAL A 35 4.68 6.48 -4.91
C VAL A 35 5.67 6.08 -3.82
N LEU A 36 5.57 6.74 -2.67
CA LEU A 36 6.30 6.41 -1.46
C LEU A 36 5.31 5.88 -0.41
N ASP A 37 5.44 4.60 -0.04
CA ASP A 37 4.61 3.95 0.98
C ASP A 37 5.41 3.88 2.30
N LEU A 38 5.09 4.78 3.23
CA LEU A 38 5.73 4.89 4.54
C LEU A 38 4.97 4.06 5.58
N PHE A 39 5.73 3.39 6.46
CA PHE A 39 5.16 2.41 7.42
C PHE A 39 4.37 1.33 6.69
N SER A 40 4.95 0.86 5.59
CA SER A 40 4.23 0.09 4.56
C SER A 40 3.63 -1.21 5.06
N GLY A 41 4.11 -1.77 6.18
CA GLY A 41 3.60 -3.02 6.73
C GLY A 41 3.69 -4.16 5.70
N THR A 42 2.56 -4.70 5.29
CA THR A 42 2.50 -5.74 4.25
C THR A 42 2.62 -5.20 2.81
N GLY A 43 2.67 -3.87 2.63
CA GLY A 43 2.74 -3.18 1.34
C GLY A 43 1.39 -2.98 0.66
N ALA A 44 0.27 -3.21 1.35
CA ALA A 44 -1.06 -3.24 0.74
C ALA A 44 -1.43 -1.95 -0.03
N LEU A 45 -1.03 -0.78 0.46
CA LEU A 45 -1.27 0.49 -0.22
C LEU A 45 -0.37 0.66 -1.44
N GLY A 46 0.93 0.41 -1.30
CA GLY A 46 1.87 0.49 -2.40
C GLY A 46 1.55 -0.49 -3.54
N PHE A 47 1.19 -1.73 -3.24
CA PHE A 47 0.77 -2.68 -4.28
C PHE A 47 -0.51 -2.26 -4.99
N GLU A 48 -1.47 -1.67 -4.28
CA GLU A 48 -2.67 -1.10 -4.90
C GLU A 48 -2.36 0.11 -5.78
N ALA A 49 -1.34 0.92 -5.43
CA ALA A 49 -0.90 1.99 -6.30
C ALA A 49 -0.29 1.45 -7.60
N LEU A 50 0.49 0.37 -7.53
CA LEU A 50 1.02 -0.33 -8.71
C LEU A 50 -0.10 -0.88 -9.58
N SER A 51 -1.11 -1.54 -8.99
CA SER A 51 -2.23 -2.10 -9.76
C SER A 51 -3.06 -1.04 -10.49
N ARG A 52 -2.99 0.22 -10.03
CA ARG A 52 -3.66 1.38 -10.63
C ARG A 52 -2.80 2.16 -11.62
N GLY A 53 -1.58 1.69 -11.91
CA GLY A 53 -0.72 2.26 -12.95
C GLY A 53 0.48 3.07 -12.45
N ALA A 54 0.74 3.10 -11.14
CA ALA A 54 1.99 3.69 -10.65
C ALA A 54 3.19 3.02 -11.32
N TYR A 55 4.12 3.82 -11.83
CA TYR A 55 5.34 3.33 -12.48
C TYR A 55 6.26 2.62 -11.48
N ARG A 56 6.35 3.18 -10.27
CA ARG A 56 7.25 2.68 -9.23
C ARG A 56 6.68 2.96 -7.86
N VAL A 57 6.95 2.04 -6.93
CA VAL A 57 6.71 2.26 -5.50
C VAL A 57 7.96 2.01 -4.68
N VAL A 58 8.23 2.90 -3.74
CA VAL A 58 9.26 2.75 -2.72
C VAL A 58 8.57 2.43 -1.40
N PHE A 59 8.86 1.25 -0.86
CA PHE A 59 8.33 0.81 0.42
C PHE A 59 9.33 1.08 1.55
N ILE A 60 8.89 1.71 2.63
CA ILE A 60 9.72 2.00 3.80
C ILE A 60 9.02 1.48 5.06
N ASP A 61 9.69 0.59 5.79
CA ASP A 61 9.25 0.10 7.09
C ASP A 61 10.47 -0.19 7.99
N ASN A 62 10.29 -0.10 9.31
CA ASN A 62 11.34 -0.40 10.29
C ASN A 62 11.30 -1.86 10.78
N LYS A 63 10.21 -2.60 10.51
CA LYS A 63 10.06 -4.00 10.90
C LYS A 63 10.61 -4.91 9.82
N TYR A 64 11.57 -5.76 10.19
CA TYR A 64 12.09 -6.78 9.29
C TYR A 64 11.01 -7.72 8.73
N SER A 65 9.99 -8.05 9.54
CA SER A 65 8.86 -8.87 9.11
C SER A 65 8.05 -8.21 7.99
N ALA A 66 7.81 -6.90 8.07
CA ALA A 66 7.14 -6.12 7.03
C ALA A 66 7.94 -6.13 5.72
N ILE A 67 9.24 -5.84 5.80
CA ILE A 67 10.15 -5.88 4.65
C ILE A 67 10.16 -7.27 4.01
N LYS A 68 10.21 -8.33 4.82
CA LYS A 68 10.16 -9.72 4.33
C LYS A 68 8.85 -10.02 3.61
N SER A 69 7.71 -9.61 4.18
CA SER A 69 6.39 -9.79 3.55
C SER A 69 6.26 -9.06 2.22
N ILE A 70 6.80 -7.84 2.10
CA ILE A 70 6.78 -7.10 0.84
C ILE A 70 7.63 -7.81 -0.22
N LYS A 71 8.83 -8.27 0.14
CA LYS A 71 9.73 -9.01 -0.76
C LYS A 71 9.19 -10.36 -1.22
N SER A 72 8.26 -10.98 -0.49
CA SER A 72 7.63 -12.24 -0.91
C SER A 72 6.43 -12.05 -1.83
N ASN A 73 5.88 -10.84 -1.91
CA ASN A 73 4.66 -10.52 -2.65
C ASN A 73 4.92 -9.82 -4.00
N GLY A 74 6.16 -9.37 -4.24
CA GLY A 74 6.62 -8.81 -5.51
C GLY A 74 7.54 -9.77 -6.23
#